data_AF-A0A368FUZ9-F1
#
_entry.id   AF-A0A368FUZ9-F1
#
_cell.length_a   1.000
_cell.length_b   1.000
_cell.length_c   1.000
_cell.angle_alpha   90.00
_cell.angle_beta   90.00
_cell.angle_gamma   90.00
#
_symmetry.space_group_name_H-M   'P 1'
#
loop_
_entity.id
_entity.type
_entity.pdbx_description
1 polymer ?
#
loop_
_entity_poly.entity_id
_entity_poly.type
_entity_poly.pdbx_seq_one_letter_code
_entity_poly.pdbx_strand_id
1 'polypeptide(L)'
;MSGVWEFIKKHKGKIIAGGVLIGGATAYALQAKQRTHIFELSDSYTQDNLKVELRRRYVFDTNQRACDKSITDLIGELKTRIQLRFDVESLITKLKESTDLPVDAKVELWDKVKALSIARIVGVAYCYSLLTVTMKAQISILAADVCAQFENPPPQLSSLKTRVVDYFELDSPSTFGTLESNDSSAVAGSRKIFVQCTQYFLTSGIAKLLQCVEDTCKDVSSTLLLTDEVTSDRMREVFEAADQIISRKESNFFSDLVAPLTESEKGSNDGVMQLLTRLVKSIESEKCRETLSSLIDFYLTAAVHATAYGTCVSKQAERITKDACADEFSKLLDCVKKQVKRIKRANRILTFFKYNYKIDPPFRVLVDGTFCNAALANKINLREQLPKYLGGDVEIVTTKCVLAELERLGSPVYGALVICRQFTVDMCPHMPHRSPIECLAHLARRAAKGNTKYIVATNDDSLSEKLRTIAGTPILYIKYNAILLDRVSEVSKTAAEQPKSEIDAVKAMKAAVFGEPEVKKKKRKIKGANPLSCKKKKVDHTADAVVRTGERTASGKRKRSKRKRTIAVETSSQIIT
;
A
#
# COMPACT_ATOMS: atom_id res chain seq x y z
N MET A 1 -37.67 -82.75 -10.41
CA MET A 1 -37.70 -81.28 -10.35
C MET A 1 -38.95 -80.71 -9.62
N SER A 2 -39.61 -81.45 -8.70
CA SER A 2 -40.89 -81.01 -8.08
C SER A 2 -40.75 -80.26 -6.75
N GLY A 3 -39.69 -80.50 -5.96
CA GLY A 3 -39.53 -79.86 -4.63
C GLY A 3 -39.14 -78.37 -4.65
N VAL A 4 -38.37 -77.95 -5.66
CA VAL A 4 -37.94 -76.55 -5.80
C VAL A 4 -39.10 -75.66 -6.24
N TRP A 5 -40.02 -76.18 -7.05
CA TRP A 5 -41.17 -75.42 -7.57
C TRP A 5 -42.25 -75.21 -6.49
N GLU A 6 -42.50 -76.22 -5.66
CA GLU A 6 -43.35 -76.14 -4.46
C GLU A 6 -42.81 -75.14 -3.44
N PHE A 7 -41.49 -75.18 -3.17
CA PHE A 7 -40.83 -74.25 -2.25
C PHE A 7 -40.93 -72.80 -2.73
N ILE A 8 -40.68 -72.56 -4.02
CA ILE A 8 -40.84 -71.24 -4.64
C ILE A 8 -42.30 -70.79 -4.53
N LYS A 9 -43.29 -71.66 -4.79
CA LYS A 9 -44.73 -71.33 -4.70
C LYS A 9 -45.18 -70.93 -3.29
N LYS A 10 -44.63 -71.58 -2.26
CA LYS A 10 -44.94 -71.30 -0.85
C LYS A 10 -44.27 -70.03 -0.32
N HIS A 11 -43.17 -69.58 -0.94
CA HIS A 11 -42.40 -68.42 -0.50
C HIS A 11 -42.39 -67.23 -1.49
N LYS A 12 -43.23 -67.24 -2.55
CA LYS A 12 -43.26 -66.18 -3.59
C LYS A 12 -43.32 -64.77 -3.03
N GLY A 13 -44.21 -64.51 -2.06
CA GLY A 13 -44.33 -63.19 -1.44
C GLY A 13 -43.08 -62.73 -0.68
N LYS A 14 -42.37 -63.64 -0.02
CA LYS A 14 -41.15 -63.33 0.74
C LYS A 14 -39.95 -63.09 -0.17
N ILE A 15 -39.86 -63.84 -1.28
CA ILE A 15 -38.80 -63.67 -2.29
C ILE A 15 -38.98 -62.35 -3.04
N ILE A 16 -40.21 -62.00 -3.41
CA ILE A 16 -40.52 -60.71 -4.06
C ILE A 16 -40.25 -59.55 -3.10
N ALA A 17 -40.70 -59.63 -1.84
CA ALA A 17 -40.44 -58.59 -0.84
C ALA A 17 -38.94 -58.41 -0.54
N GLY A 18 -38.18 -59.51 -0.45
CA GLY A 18 -36.72 -59.47 -0.31
C GLY A 18 -36.03 -58.85 -1.52
N GLY A 19 -36.45 -59.20 -2.74
CA GLY A 19 -35.94 -58.62 -3.98
C GLY A 19 -36.21 -57.11 -4.10
N VAL A 20 -37.40 -56.65 -3.69
CA VAL A 20 -37.76 -55.21 -3.69
C VAL A 20 -36.98 -54.43 -2.64
N LEU A 21 -36.76 -55.00 -1.45
CA LEU A 21 -35.94 -54.35 -0.41
C LEU A 21 -34.47 -54.24 -0.81
N ILE A 22 -33.90 -55.31 -1.38
CA ILE A 22 -32.52 -55.32 -1.84
C ILE A 22 -32.36 -54.39 -3.05
N GLY A 23 -33.28 -54.46 -4.02
CA GLY A 23 -33.33 -53.57 -5.18
C GLY A 23 -33.49 -52.09 -4.81
N GLY A 24 -34.37 -51.79 -3.85
CA GLY A 24 -34.57 -50.43 -3.32
C GLY A 24 -33.34 -49.91 -2.56
N ALA A 25 -32.72 -50.74 -1.71
CA ALA A 25 -31.50 -50.36 -0.98
C ALA A 25 -30.31 -50.13 -1.91
N THR A 26 -30.15 -50.97 -2.95
CA THR A 26 -29.09 -50.81 -3.95
C THR A 26 -29.32 -49.59 -4.85
N ALA A 27 -30.56 -49.33 -5.29
CA ALA A 27 -30.89 -48.12 -6.04
C ALA A 27 -30.66 -46.84 -5.22
N TYR A 28 -31.05 -46.85 -3.94
CA TYR A 28 -30.82 -45.73 -3.03
C TYR A 28 -29.32 -45.49 -2.78
N ALA A 29 -28.53 -46.55 -2.58
CA ALA A 29 -27.09 -46.44 -2.41
C ALA A 29 -26.39 -45.89 -3.66
N LEU A 30 -26.81 -46.32 -4.86
CA LEU A 30 -26.29 -45.79 -6.13
C LEU A 30 -26.66 -44.32 -6.33
N GLN A 31 -27.90 -43.93 -6.03
CA GLN A 31 -28.36 -42.55 -6.14
C GLN A 31 -27.67 -41.63 -5.12
N ALA A 32 -27.46 -42.10 -3.89
CA ALA A 32 -26.69 -41.37 -2.87
C ALA A 32 -25.23 -41.18 -3.31
N LYS A 33 -24.58 -42.22 -3.83
CA LYS A 33 -23.20 -42.17 -4.33
C LYS A 33 -23.04 -41.25 -5.55
N GLN A 34 -24.04 -41.23 -6.44
CA GLN A 34 -24.06 -40.32 -7.58
C GLN A 34 -24.20 -38.86 -7.12
N ARG A 35 -25.03 -38.60 -6.10
CA ARG A 35 -25.24 -37.26 -5.55
C ARG A 35 -24.01 -36.72 -4.82
N THR A 36 -23.30 -37.56 -4.06
CA THR A 36 -22.02 -37.17 -3.44
C THR A 36 -20.97 -36.86 -4.49
N HIS A 37 -20.87 -37.67 -5.55
CA HIS A 37 -19.92 -37.43 -6.64
C HIS A 37 -20.20 -36.13 -7.42
N ILE A 38 -21.47 -35.81 -7.70
CA ILE A 38 -21.85 -34.54 -8.34
C ILE A 38 -21.53 -33.35 -7.41
N PHE A 39 -21.77 -33.49 -6.10
CA PHE A 39 -21.44 -32.45 -5.13
C PHE A 39 -19.93 -32.25 -5.01
N GLU A 40 -19.13 -33.32 -4.94
CA GLU A 40 -17.67 -33.28 -4.91
C GLU A 40 -17.07 -32.66 -6.18
N LEU A 41 -17.59 -33.02 -7.36
CA LEU A 41 -17.21 -32.39 -8.64
C LEU A 41 -17.57 -30.91 -8.70
N SER A 42 -18.76 -30.53 -8.20
CA SER A 42 -19.18 -29.14 -8.12
C SER A 42 -18.29 -28.35 -7.15
N ASP A 43 -17.97 -28.91 -5.99
CA ASP A 43 -17.13 -28.27 -4.97
C ASP A 43 -15.69 -28.13 -5.48
N SER A 44 -15.14 -29.16 -6.15
CA SER A 44 -13.82 -29.09 -6.79
C SER A 44 -13.78 -28.05 -7.91
N TYR A 45 -14.81 -28.00 -8.77
CA TYR A 45 -14.91 -27.02 -9.85
C TYR A 45 -15.03 -25.59 -9.32
N THR A 46 -15.82 -25.40 -8.25
CA THR A 46 -15.98 -24.08 -7.60
C THR A 46 -14.68 -23.65 -6.92
N GLN A 47 -13.98 -24.58 -6.27
CA GLN A 47 -12.71 -24.33 -5.61
C GLN A 47 -11.60 -24.01 -6.61
N ASP A 48 -11.58 -24.66 -7.77
CA ASP A 48 -10.58 -24.41 -8.82
C ASP A 48 -10.83 -23.08 -9.54
N ASN A 49 -12.09 -22.73 -9.84
CA ASN A 49 -12.42 -21.40 -10.34
C ASN A 49 -12.06 -20.29 -9.34
N LEU A 50 -12.33 -20.52 -8.04
CA LEU A 50 -11.96 -19.57 -6.99
C LEU A 50 -10.43 -19.42 -6.88
N LYS A 51 -9.65 -20.50 -7.02
CA LYS A 51 -8.18 -20.42 -7.06
C LYS A 51 -7.69 -19.63 -8.27
N VAL A 52 -8.28 -19.81 -9.45
CA VAL A 52 -7.93 -19.06 -10.66
C VAL A 52 -8.27 -17.58 -10.49
N GLU A 53 -9.44 -17.26 -9.94
CA GLU A 53 -9.86 -15.88 -9.68
C GLU A 53 -8.96 -15.20 -8.63
N LEU A 54 -8.63 -15.90 -7.54
CA LEU A 54 -7.71 -15.41 -6.52
C LEU A 54 -6.30 -15.18 -7.08
N ARG A 55 -5.81 -16.06 -7.97
CA ARG A 55 -4.54 -15.88 -8.68
C ARG A 55 -4.56 -14.65 -9.58
N ARG A 56 -5.60 -14.48 -10.40
CA ARG A 56 -5.78 -13.28 -11.25
C ARG A 56 -5.81 -12.00 -10.40
N ARG A 57 -6.57 -12.00 -9.31
CA ARG A 57 -6.68 -10.87 -8.39
C ARG A 57 -5.34 -10.54 -7.73
N TYR A 58 -4.58 -11.56 -7.36
CA TYR A 58 -3.24 -11.40 -6.79
C TYR A 58 -2.24 -10.79 -7.78
N VAL A 59 -2.21 -11.32 -9.03
CA VAL A 59 -1.35 -10.79 -10.11
C VAL A 59 -1.71 -9.33 -10.38
N PHE A 60 -3.00 -9.03 -10.49
CA PHE A 60 -3.48 -7.67 -10.69
C PHE A 60 -3.08 -6.74 -9.55
N ASP A 61 -3.35 -7.08 -8.28
CA ASP A 61 -3.01 -6.24 -7.13
C ASP A 61 -1.49 -6.03 -6.98
N THR A 62 -0.69 -7.06 -7.24
CA THR A 62 0.77 -6.93 -7.21
C THR A 62 1.29 -5.99 -8.30
N ASN A 63 0.75 -6.10 -9.51
CA ASN A 63 1.13 -5.26 -10.64
C ASN A 63 0.64 -3.81 -10.47
N GLN A 64 -0.55 -3.60 -9.92
CA GLN A 64 -1.06 -2.25 -9.59
C GLN A 64 -0.22 -1.56 -8.51
N ARG A 65 0.25 -2.28 -7.49
CA ARG A 65 1.18 -1.70 -6.49
C ARG A 65 2.52 -1.30 -7.09
N ALA A 66 2.99 -2.03 -8.09
CA ALA A 66 4.18 -1.66 -8.85
C ALA A 66 3.91 -0.43 -9.74
N CYS A 67 2.73 -0.35 -10.37
CA CYS A 67 2.24 0.84 -11.09
C CYS A 67 2.30 2.09 -10.21
N ASP A 68 1.71 2.04 -9.01
CA ASP A 68 1.67 3.20 -8.10
C ASP A 68 3.07 3.72 -7.76
N LYS A 69 4.03 2.80 -7.61
CA LYS A 69 5.43 3.17 -7.39
C LYS A 69 6.03 3.85 -8.63
N SER A 70 5.83 3.26 -9.81
CA SER A 70 6.29 3.84 -11.07
C SER A 70 5.68 5.23 -11.32
N ILE A 71 4.37 5.41 -11.07
CA ILE A 71 3.71 6.71 -11.13
C ILE A 71 4.42 7.68 -10.20
N THR A 72 4.65 7.31 -8.93
CA THR A 72 5.34 8.15 -7.93
C THR A 72 6.75 8.55 -8.38
N ASP A 73 7.49 7.65 -9.02
CA ASP A 73 8.84 7.92 -9.52
C ASP A 73 8.80 8.89 -10.73
N LEU A 74 7.75 8.85 -11.55
CA LEU A 74 7.54 9.74 -12.71
C LEU A 74 7.00 11.13 -12.35
N ILE A 75 6.38 11.30 -11.17
CA ILE A 75 5.89 12.60 -10.66
C ILE A 75 6.98 13.67 -10.71
N GLY A 76 8.23 13.32 -10.38
CA GLY A 76 9.34 14.27 -10.36
C GLY A 76 9.68 14.83 -11.75
N GLU A 77 9.68 13.97 -12.77
CA GLU A 77 9.89 14.36 -14.16
C GLU A 77 8.72 15.23 -14.66
N LEU A 78 7.48 14.79 -14.38
CA LEU A 78 6.28 15.55 -14.76
C LEU A 78 6.26 16.94 -14.14
N LYS A 79 6.57 17.05 -12.84
CA LYS A 79 6.67 18.33 -12.14
C LYS A 79 7.66 19.26 -12.83
N THR A 80 8.85 18.77 -13.16
CA THR A 80 9.91 19.57 -13.79
C THR A 80 9.46 20.10 -15.16
N ARG A 81 8.76 19.28 -15.96
CA ARG A 81 8.22 19.70 -17.26
C ARG A 81 7.11 20.75 -17.15
N ILE A 82 6.19 20.57 -16.20
CA ILE A 82 5.13 21.56 -15.95
C ILE A 82 5.74 22.88 -15.50
N GLN A 83 6.72 22.86 -14.59
CA GLN A 83 7.42 24.06 -14.11
C GLN A 83 8.17 24.78 -15.23
N LEU A 84 8.83 24.03 -16.12
CA LEU A 84 9.54 24.61 -17.26
C LEU A 84 8.59 25.27 -18.27
N ARG A 85 7.38 24.73 -18.45
CA ARG A 85 6.38 25.29 -19.38
C ARG A 85 5.61 26.47 -18.80
N PHE A 86 5.32 26.42 -17.50
CA PHE A 86 4.61 27.47 -16.74
C PHE A 86 5.53 28.10 -15.68
N ASP A 87 6.56 28.78 -16.16
CA ASP A 87 7.57 29.44 -15.31
C ASP A 87 7.04 30.77 -14.75
N VAL A 88 6.26 30.66 -13.69
CA VAL A 88 5.74 31.81 -12.93
C VAL A 88 6.85 32.45 -12.10
N GLU A 89 7.81 31.66 -11.61
CA GLU A 89 8.90 32.12 -10.75
C GLU A 89 9.82 33.14 -11.48
N SER A 90 10.16 32.90 -12.74
CA SER A 90 10.94 33.83 -13.57
C SER A 90 10.19 35.14 -13.84
N LEU A 91 8.89 35.08 -14.13
CA LEU A 91 8.08 36.29 -14.34
C LEU A 91 7.98 37.16 -13.09
N ILE A 92 7.80 36.55 -11.92
CA ILE A 92 7.81 37.26 -10.63
C ILE A 92 9.18 37.89 -10.36
N THR A 93 10.27 37.20 -10.74
CA THR A 93 11.63 37.73 -10.57
C THR A 93 11.86 38.94 -11.47
N LYS A 94 11.47 38.86 -12.75
CA LYS A 94 11.49 40.00 -13.67
C LYS A 94 10.69 41.20 -13.16
N LEU A 95 9.52 40.96 -12.58
CA LEU A 95 8.67 42.00 -11.96
C LEU A 95 9.32 42.67 -10.74
N LYS A 96 10.22 41.97 -10.03
CA LYS A 96 10.93 42.50 -8.85
C LYS A 96 12.21 43.26 -9.21
N GLU A 97 12.94 42.77 -10.20
CA GLU A 97 14.24 43.34 -10.60
C GLU A 97 14.07 44.58 -11.49
N SER A 98 12.95 44.68 -12.22
CA SER A 98 12.72 45.76 -13.17
C SER A 98 11.98 46.92 -12.51
N THR A 99 12.71 47.87 -11.94
CA THR A 99 12.13 49.07 -11.30
C THR A 99 11.64 50.14 -12.30
N ASP A 100 12.08 50.08 -13.57
CA ASP A 100 11.88 51.16 -14.57
C ASP A 100 10.97 50.78 -15.77
N LEU A 101 10.11 49.76 -15.65
CA LEU A 101 9.17 49.41 -16.72
C LEU A 101 8.00 50.42 -16.82
N PRO A 102 7.54 50.76 -18.04
CA PRO A 102 6.28 51.47 -18.22
C PRO A 102 5.10 50.67 -17.62
N VAL A 103 4.12 51.39 -17.09
CA VAL A 103 2.98 50.82 -16.33
C VAL A 103 2.23 49.78 -17.17
N ASP A 104 2.06 50.01 -18.46
CA ASP A 104 1.37 49.10 -19.38
C ASP A 104 2.07 47.74 -19.51
N ALA A 105 3.41 47.73 -19.61
CA ALA A 105 4.20 46.50 -19.67
C ALA A 105 4.15 45.72 -18.35
N LYS A 106 4.01 46.42 -17.21
CA LYS A 106 3.84 45.80 -15.90
C LYS A 106 2.48 45.10 -15.76
N VAL A 107 1.41 45.72 -16.27
CA VAL A 107 0.08 45.12 -16.29
C VAL A 107 0.06 43.88 -17.18
N GLU A 108 0.68 43.94 -18.37
CA GLU A 108 0.79 42.78 -19.26
C GLU A 108 1.56 41.61 -18.62
N LEU A 109 2.62 41.90 -17.86
CA LEU A 109 3.34 40.89 -17.10
C LEU A 109 2.50 40.26 -16.00
N TRP A 110 1.71 41.04 -15.27
CA TRP A 110 0.79 40.52 -14.25
C TRP A 110 -0.33 39.68 -14.85
N ASP A 111 -0.85 40.08 -16.01
CA ASP A 111 -1.86 39.31 -16.74
C ASP A 111 -1.30 37.95 -17.21
N LYS A 112 -0.05 37.93 -17.71
CA LYS A 112 0.69 36.69 -18.01
C LYS A 112 0.90 35.82 -16.77
N VAL A 113 1.26 36.41 -15.62
CA VAL A 113 1.41 35.67 -14.35
C VAL A 113 0.08 35.05 -13.92
N LYS A 114 -1.03 35.77 -14.02
CA LYS A 114 -2.38 35.29 -13.72
C LYS A 114 -2.73 34.08 -14.59
N ALA A 115 -2.62 34.22 -15.92
CA ALA A 115 -2.95 33.16 -16.87
C ALA A 115 -2.09 31.90 -16.65
N LEU A 116 -0.77 32.07 -16.50
CA LEU A 116 0.15 30.93 -16.30
C LEU A 116 -0.01 30.25 -14.94
N SER A 117 -0.41 30.98 -13.89
CA SER A 117 -0.68 30.40 -12.58
C SER A 117 -1.90 29.49 -12.60
N ILE A 118 -2.99 29.93 -13.26
CA ILE A 118 -4.20 29.12 -13.46
C ILE A 118 -3.88 27.91 -14.35
N ALA A 119 -3.17 28.14 -15.46
CA ALA A 119 -2.75 27.09 -16.38
C ALA A 119 -1.87 26.02 -15.70
N ARG A 120 -1.00 26.42 -14.76
CA ARG A 120 -0.19 25.49 -13.97
C ARG A 120 -1.04 24.58 -13.10
N ILE A 121 -2.10 25.08 -12.46
CA ILE A 121 -3.00 24.28 -11.61
C ILE A 121 -3.80 23.29 -12.47
N VAL A 122 -4.42 23.78 -13.55
CA VAL A 122 -5.19 22.93 -14.48
C VAL A 122 -4.29 21.90 -15.16
N GLY A 123 -3.09 22.30 -15.58
CA GLY A 123 -2.11 21.42 -16.20
C GLY A 123 -1.63 20.31 -15.26
N VAL A 124 -1.45 20.61 -13.96
CA VAL A 124 -1.21 19.57 -12.94
C VAL A 124 -2.39 18.60 -12.89
N ALA A 125 -3.63 19.07 -12.71
CA ALA A 125 -4.81 18.19 -12.62
C ALA A 125 -4.91 17.23 -13.82
N TYR A 126 -4.79 17.76 -15.05
CA TYR A 126 -4.89 16.98 -16.28
C TYR A 126 -3.72 16.02 -16.48
N CYS A 127 -2.47 16.49 -16.36
CA CYS A 127 -1.30 15.64 -16.62
C CYS A 127 -1.20 14.48 -15.61
N TYR A 128 -1.46 14.73 -14.33
CA TYR A 128 -1.41 13.67 -13.31
C TYR A 128 -2.55 12.67 -13.47
N SER A 129 -3.76 13.13 -13.78
CA SER A 129 -4.92 12.25 -13.98
C SER A 129 -4.73 11.37 -15.21
N LEU A 130 -4.32 11.95 -16.34
CA LEU A 130 -4.07 11.22 -17.57
C LEU A 130 -2.90 10.24 -17.41
N LEU A 131 -1.79 10.64 -16.79
CA LEU A 131 -0.68 9.73 -16.47
C LEU A 131 -1.16 8.54 -15.62
N THR A 132 -1.97 8.79 -14.59
CA THR A 132 -2.46 7.74 -13.69
C THR A 132 -3.35 6.75 -14.43
N VAL A 133 -4.32 7.26 -15.20
CA VAL A 133 -5.26 6.43 -15.97
C VAL A 133 -4.52 5.61 -17.02
N THR A 134 -3.63 6.24 -17.81
CA THR A 134 -2.85 5.56 -18.83
C THR A 134 -1.95 4.48 -18.23
N MET A 135 -1.20 4.76 -17.15
CA MET A 135 -0.33 3.77 -16.50
C MET A 135 -1.13 2.61 -15.92
N LYS A 136 -2.29 2.89 -15.31
CA LYS A 136 -3.15 1.83 -14.75
C LYS A 136 -3.79 1.00 -15.85
N ALA A 137 -4.21 1.59 -16.96
CA ALA A 137 -4.75 0.88 -18.11
C ALA A 137 -3.67 -0.01 -18.74
N GLN A 138 -2.47 0.53 -19.00
CA GLN A 138 -1.33 -0.23 -19.55
C GLN A 138 -0.99 -1.45 -18.69
N ILE A 139 -0.87 -1.27 -17.37
CA ILE A 139 -0.52 -2.37 -16.46
C ILE A 139 -1.67 -3.38 -16.34
N SER A 140 -2.93 -2.93 -16.42
CA SER A 140 -4.08 -3.83 -16.45
C SER A 140 -4.10 -4.70 -17.71
N ILE A 141 -3.81 -4.12 -18.87
CA ILE A 141 -3.73 -4.84 -20.15
C ILE A 141 -2.56 -5.84 -20.12
N LEU A 142 -1.39 -5.43 -19.63
CA LEU A 142 -0.24 -6.33 -19.47
C LEU A 142 -0.52 -7.46 -18.48
N ALA A 143 -1.20 -7.18 -17.37
CA ALA A 143 -1.58 -8.20 -16.40
C ALA A 143 -2.58 -9.20 -17.01
N ALA A 144 -3.53 -8.73 -17.82
CA ALA A 144 -4.49 -9.58 -18.52
C ALA A 144 -3.81 -10.51 -19.54
N ASP A 145 -2.85 -9.98 -20.30
CA ASP A 145 -2.04 -10.78 -21.24
C ASP A 145 -1.23 -11.87 -20.53
N VAL A 146 -0.59 -11.52 -19.40
CA VAL A 146 0.14 -12.49 -18.57
C VAL A 146 -0.79 -13.59 -18.05
N CYS A 147 -1.98 -13.23 -17.53
CA CYS A 147 -2.97 -14.21 -17.07
C CYS A 147 -3.44 -15.14 -18.21
N ALA A 148 -3.67 -14.60 -19.41
CA ALA A 148 -4.11 -15.37 -20.57
C ALA A 148 -3.07 -16.42 -21.02
N GLN A 149 -1.78 -16.09 -20.94
CA GLN A 149 -0.68 -17.01 -21.26
C GLN A 149 -0.58 -18.20 -20.28
N PHE A 150 -0.99 -18.00 -19.02
CA PHE A 150 -1.03 -19.08 -18.02
C PHE A 150 -2.21 -20.03 -18.21
N GLU A 151 -3.32 -19.55 -18.79
CA GLU A 151 -4.54 -20.34 -19.02
C GLU A 151 -4.49 -21.12 -20.33
N ASN A 152 -3.88 -20.55 -21.37
CA ASN A 152 -3.70 -21.19 -22.68
C ASN A 152 -2.21 -21.27 -23.01
N PRO A 153 -1.47 -22.28 -22.51
CA PRO A 153 -0.09 -22.48 -22.95
C PRO A 153 -0.08 -22.81 -24.46
N PRO A 154 0.85 -22.25 -25.25
CA PRO A 154 0.96 -22.57 -26.67
C PRO A 154 1.09 -24.09 -26.87
N PRO A 155 0.57 -24.65 -27.98
CA PRO A 155 0.62 -26.07 -28.24
C PRO A 155 2.04 -26.50 -28.64
N GLN A 156 2.96 -26.51 -27.67
CA GLN A 156 4.26 -27.20 -27.70
C GLN A 156 4.97 -27.14 -26.33
N LEU A 157 4.23 -27.32 -25.22
CA LEU A 157 4.85 -27.42 -23.89
C LEU A 157 4.32 -28.58 -23.04
N SER A 158 4.26 -29.77 -23.65
CA SER A 158 3.96 -31.02 -22.93
C SER A 158 5.21 -31.72 -22.38
N SER A 159 6.43 -31.45 -22.87
CA SER A 159 7.64 -32.18 -22.46
C SER A 159 8.44 -31.57 -21.30
N LEU A 160 8.12 -30.33 -20.88
CA LEU A 160 8.80 -29.65 -19.77
C LEU A 160 8.02 -29.63 -18.45
N LYS A 161 6.71 -29.90 -18.47
CA LYS A 161 5.92 -30.05 -17.23
C LYS A 161 6.24 -31.36 -16.49
N THR A 162 6.57 -32.43 -17.22
CA THR A 162 6.85 -33.75 -16.63
C THR A 162 8.27 -33.84 -16.02
N ARG A 163 9.17 -32.91 -16.34
CA ARG A 163 10.56 -32.91 -15.85
C ARG A 163 10.85 -31.94 -14.71
N VAL A 164 9.96 -30.99 -14.43
CA VAL A 164 10.14 -30.01 -13.33
C VAL A 164 9.58 -30.55 -12.00
N VAL A 165 8.74 -31.59 -12.04
CA VAL A 165 8.15 -32.23 -10.85
C VAL A 165 9.08 -33.26 -10.20
N ASP A 166 9.99 -33.88 -10.95
CA ASP A 166 10.85 -34.97 -10.46
C ASP A 166 12.31 -34.58 -10.12
N TYR A 167 12.69 -33.29 -10.18
CA TYR A 167 14.11 -32.89 -10.21
C TYR A 167 14.62 -32.08 -8.99
N PHE A 168 13.89 -31.99 -7.88
CA PHE A 168 14.30 -31.21 -6.70
C PHE A 168 14.82 -32.04 -5.51
N GLU A 169 15.50 -33.17 -5.78
CA GLU A 169 16.47 -33.71 -4.83
C GLU A 169 17.86 -33.06 -5.05
N LEU A 170 18.20 -32.18 -4.11
CA LEU A 170 19.50 -31.60 -3.72
C LEU A 170 20.76 -31.95 -4.57
N ASP A 171 21.37 -30.94 -5.20
CA ASP A 171 22.70 -30.38 -4.85
C ASP A 171 23.21 -29.38 -5.93
N SER A 172 23.78 -28.25 -5.48
CA SER A 172 24.46 -27.22 -6.29
C SER A 172 25.93 -27.58 -6.59
N PRO A 173 26.74 -26.80 -7.39
CA PRO A 173 26.51 -26.03 -8.62
C PRO A 173 27.65 -26.19 -9.70
N SER A 174 27.38 -25.94 -10.99
CA SER A 174 28.40 -25.50 -11.98
C SER A 174 27.75 -25.09 -13.32
N THR A 175 27.82 -23.83 -13.74
CA THR A 175 28.80 -23.21 -14.68
C THR A 175 28.33 -23.23 -16.15
N PHE A 176 27.80 -22.07 -16.57
CA PHE A 176 28.01 -21.37 -17.86
C PHE A 176 27.66 -22.02 -19.23
N GLY A 177 26.87 -21.29 -20.04
CA GLY A 177 26.70 -21.42 -21.51
C GLY A 177 25.70 -22.50 -21.93
N THR A 178 24.77 -22.33 -22.86
CA THR A 178 24.85 -21.63 -24.15
C THR A 178 23.43 -21.46 -24.74
N LEU A 179 23.24 -20.36 -25.47
CA LEU A 179 22.24 -20.02 -26.52
C LEU A 179 20.82 -20.66 -26.56
N GLU A 180 19.85 -19.76 -26.46
CA GLU A 180 18.72 -19.47 -27.38
C GLU A 180 17.93 -20.62 -28.06
N SER A 181 16.61 -20.62 -27.76
CA SER A 181 15.54 -21.02 -28.69
C SER A 181 14.43 -19.95 -28.67
N ASN A 182 13.95 -19.58 -29.86
CA ASN A 182 13.68 -18.21 -30.28
C ASN A 182 12.25 -17.64 -30.09
N ASP A 183 11.44 -18.11 -29.13
CA ASP A 183 10.03 -17.64 -29.00
C ASP A 183 9.69 -16.88 -27.71
N SER A 184 10.58 -16.84 -26.72
CA SER A 184 10.37 -16.11 -25.45
C SER A 184 10.90 -14.66 -25.45
N SER A 185 11.70 -14.30 -26.46
CA SER A 185 12.37 -12.98 -26.58
C SER A 185 11.46 -11.90 -27.21
N ALA A 186 10.66 -12.26 -28.23
CA ALA A 186 9.83 -11.30 -28.97
C ALA A 186 8.70 -10.69 -28.11
N VAL A 187 8.07 -11.49 -27.24
CA VAL A 187 7.01 -11.04 -26.33
C VAL A 187 7.58 -10.13 -25.21
N ALA A 188 8.76 -10.45 -24.68
CA ALA A 188 9.45 -9.60 -23.72
C ALA A 188 9.94 -8.28 -24.34
N GLY A 189 10.41 -8.31 -25.59
CA GLY A 189 10.73 -7.13 -26.40
C GLY A 189 9.50 -6.26 -26.66
N SER A 190 8.38 -6.87 -27.03
CA SER A 190 7.09 -6.21 -27.26
C SER A 190 6.55 -5.50 -26.01
N ARG A 191 6.70 -6.12 -24.83
CA ARG A 191 6.34 -5.51 -23.54
C ARG A 191 7.23 -4.30 -23.20
N LYS A 192 8.53 -4.39 -23.48
CA LYS A 192 9.48 -3.28 -23.27
C LYS A 192 9.17 -2.09 -24.18
N ILE A 193 8.80 -2.34 -25.43
CA ILE A 193 8.38 -1.32 -26.40
C ILE A 193 7.04 -0.69 -25.97
N PHE A 194 6.08 -1.48 -25.48
CA PHE A 194 4.82 -0.96 -24.96
C PHE A 194 5.01 -0.06 -23.72
N VAL A 195 5.97 -0.37 -22.84
CA VAL A 195 6.35 0.51 -21.73
C VAL A 195 7.00 1.81 -22.23
N GLN A 196 7.73 1.79 -23.35
CA GLN A 196 8.28 2.99 -23.99
C GLN A 196 7.20 3.93 -24.55
N CYS A 197 5.96 3.48 -24.76
CA CYS A 197 4.86 4.38 -25.12
C CYS A 197 4.56 5.41 -24.01
N THR A 198 4.84 5.05 -22.75
CA THR A 198 4.87 6.01 -21.63
C THR A 198 5.86 7.15 -21.90
N GLN A 199 7.01 6.85 -22.50
CA GLN A 199 8.02 7.85 -22.81
C GLN A 199 7.49 8.83 -23.86
N TYR A 200 6.77 8.35 -24.89
CA TYR A 200 6.12 9.24 -25.87
C TYR A 200 5.10 10.16 -25.19
N PHE A 201 4.24 9.61 -24.33
CA PHE A 201 3.30 10.40 -23.55
C PHE A 201 4.03 11.47 -22.72
N LEU A 202 5.13 11.10 -22.07
CA LEU A 202 5.92 12.01 -21.25
C LEU A 202 6.65 13.10 -22.05
N THR A 203 7.08 12.78 -23.27
CA THR A 203 7.88 13.69 -24.11
C THR A 203 7.04 14.61 -24.98
N SER A 204 6.08 14.04 -25.70
CA SER A 204 5.37 14.71 -26.79
C SER A 204 3.89 14.92 -26.44
N GLY A 205 3.27 13.96 -25.77
CA GLY A 205 1.88 14.06 -25.30
C GLY A 205 1.68 15.20 -24.30
N ILE A 206 2.46 15.22 -23.22
CA ILE A 206 2.38 16.27 -22.19
C ILE A 206 2.61 17.66 -22.81
N ALA A 207 3.55 17.82 -23.73
CA ALA A 207 3.82 19.12 -24.33
C ALA A 207 2.61 19.67 -25.10
N LYS A 208 1.94 18.82 -25.89
CA LYS A 208 0.69 19.18 -26.60
C LYS A 208 -0.45 19.48 -25.63
N LEU A 209 -0.58 18.70 -24.56
CA LEU A 209 -1.61 18.92 -23.54
C LEU A 209 -1.38 20.24 -22.80
N LEU A 210 -0.14 20.55 -22.40
CA LEU A 210 0.18 21.80 -21.72
C LEU A 210 -0.03 23.02 -22.62
N GLN A 211 0.26 22.91 -23.93
CA GLN A 211 -0.07 23.96 -24.90
C GLN A 211 -1.59 24.21 -24.93
N CYS A 212 -2.37 23.15 -25.06
CA CYS A 212 -3.83 23.25 -25.07
C CYS A 212 -4.38 23.88 -23.78
N VAL A 213 -3.82 23.52 -22.62
CA VAL A 213 -4.19 24.10 -21.33
C VAL A 213 -3.81 25.58 -21.27
N GLU A 214 -2.64 25.96 -21.78
CA GLU A 214 -2.24 27.37 -21.83
C GLU A 214 -3.20 28.22 -22.65
N ASP A 215 -3.56 27.76 -23.86
CA ASP A 215 -4.46 28.50 -24.75
C ASP A 215 -5.85 28.63 -24.13
N THR A 216 -6.38 27.55 -23.57
CA THR A 216 -7.68 27.56 -22.88
C THR A 216 -7.68 28.48 -21.65
N CYS A 217 -6.61 28.42 -20.85
CA CYS A 217 -6.52 29.24 -19.64
C CYS A 217 -6.29 30.72 -19.97
N LYS A 218 -5.66 31.07 -21.09
CA LYS A 218 -5.61 32.46 -21.57
C LYS A 218 -7.02 32.98 -21.84
N ASP A 219 -7.82 32.21 -22.58
CA ASP A 219 -9.21 32.57 -22.91
C ASP A 219 -10.05 32.75 -21.64
N VAL A 220 -10.00 31.79 -20.71
CA VAL A 220 -10.75 31.87 -19.45
C VAL A 220 -10.24 32.99 -18.55
N SER A 221 -8.93 33.18 -18.44
CA SER A 221 -8.33 34.21 -17.56
C SER A 221 -8.60 35.64 -18.02
N SER A 222 -8.90 35.84 -19.31
CA SER A 222 -9.30 37.15 -19.85
C SER A 222 -10.62 37.65 -19.26
N THR A 223 -11.46 36.75 -18.74
CA THR A 223 -12.73 37.08 -18.08
C THR A 223 -12.58 37.62 -16.65
N LEU A 224 -11.38 37.55 -16.08
CA LEU A 224 -11.06 38.02 -14.73
C LEU A 224 -10.22 39.28 -14.78
N LEU A 225 -10.67 40.35 -14.14
CA LEU A 225 -9.83 41.54 -13.97
C LEU A 225 -8.85 41.33 -12.81
N LEU A 226 -7.69 42.00 -12.88
CA LEU A 226 -6.67 41.94 -11.81
C LEU A 226 -7.15 42.58 -10.50
N THR A 227 -8.21 43.39 -10.56
CA THR A 227 -8.78 44.14 -9.42
C THR A 227 -9.89 43.39 -8.68
N ASP A 228 -10.38 42.28 -9.23
CA ASP A 228 -11.54 41.58 -8.69
C ASP A 228 -11.18 40.80 -7.42
N GLU A 229 -12.02 40.90 -6.38
CA GLU A 229 -11.91 40.03 -5.21
C GLU A 229 -12.41 38.62 -5.56
N VAL A 230 -11.48 37.69 -5.76
CA VAL A 230 -11.82 36.32 -6.14
C VAL A 230 -12.11 35.47 -4.89
N THR A 231 -13.38 35.11 -4.70
CA THR A 231 -13.82 34.13 -3.70
C THR A 231 -13.50 32.69 -4.14
N SER A 232 -13.53 31.75 -3.20
CA SER A 232 -13.30 30.33 -3.50
C SER A 232 -14.31 29.76 -4.52
N ASP A 233 -15.55 30.22 -4.48
CA ASP A 233 -16.59 29.80 -5.43
C ASP A 233 -16.31 30.32 -6.84
N ARG A 234 -15.85 31.57 -6.98
CA ARG A 234 -15.46 32.13 -8.27
C ARG A 234 -14.24 31.42 -8.85
N MET A 235 -13.28 30.99 -8.03
CA MET A 235 -12.18 30.13 -8.49
C MET A 235 -12.67 28.76 -8.98
N ARG A 236 -13.66 28.17 -8.31
CA ARG A 236 -14.27 26.91 -8.76
C ARG A 236 -14.92 27.09 -10.14
N GLU A 237 -15.70 28.14 -10.35
CA GLU A 237 -16.32 28.43 -11.66
C GLU A 237 -15.29 28.59 -12.78
N VAL A 238 -14.15 29.24 -12.49
CA VAL A 238 -13.04 29.42 -13.45
C VAL A 238 -12.41 28.07 -13.82
N PHE A 239 -12.20 27.20 -12.84
CA PHE A 239 -11.68 25.85 -13.10
C PHE A 239 -12.69 24.97 -13.83
N GLU A 240 -13.98 25.06 -13.50
CA GLU A 240 -15.05 24.35 -14.21
C GLU A 240 -15.21 24.83 -15.65
N ALA A 241 -15.10 26.14 -15.91
CA ALA A 241 -15.12 26.69 -17.26
C ALA A 241 -13.94 26.18 -18.10
N ALA A 242 -12.73 26.16 -17.53
CA ALA A 242 -11.55 25.59 -18.18
C ALA A 242 -11.73 24.09 -18.44
N ASP A 243 -12.27 23.34 -17.48
CA ASP A 243 -12.55 21.91 -17.60
C ASP A 243 -13.58 21.60 -18.69
N GLN A 244 -14.64 22.39 -18.81
CA GLN A 244 -15.66 22.25 -19.84
C GLN A 244 -15.09 22.48 -21.25
N ILE A 245 -14.21 23.46 -21.43
CA ILE A 245 -13.59 23.73 -22.74
C ILE A 245 -12.65 22.59 -23.13
N ILE A 246 -11.85 22.09 -22.19
CA ILE A 246 -10.91 20.98 -22.46
C ILE A 246 -11.68 19.67 -22.70
N SER A 247 -12.73 19.40 -21.93
CA SER A 247 -13.55 18.19 -22.05
C SER A 247 -14.44 18.16 -23.30
N ARG A 248 -14.76 19.32 -23.89
CA ARG A 248 -15.48 19.43 -25.16
C ARG A 248 -14.62 19.20 -26.40
N LYS A 249 -13.29 19.14 -26.26
CA LYS A 249 -12.42 18.78 -27.39
C LYS A 249 -12.67 17.33 -27.84
N GLU A 250 -12.32 17.05 -29.09
CA GLU A 250 -12.63 15.77 -29.76
C GLU A 250 -12.29 14.55 -28.89
N SER A 251 -13.14 13.52 -28.95
CA SER A 251 -12.98 12.30 -28.15
C SER A 251 -11.64 11.58 -28.40
N ASN A 252 -11.00 11.84 -29.54
CA ASN A 252 -9.72 11.27 -29.93
C ASN A 252 -8.51 12.07 -29.40
N PHE A 253 -8.73 13.28 -28.88
CA PHE A 253 -7.65 14.14 -28.39
C PHE A 253 -6.86 13.44 -27.27
N PHE A 254 -7.54 12.81 -26.32
CA PHE A 254 -6.88 12.11 -25.22
C PHE A 254 -6.18 10.82 -25.65
N SER A 255 -6.70 10.11 -26.66
CA SER A 255 -6.02 8.91 -27.20
C SER A 255 -4.79 9.30 -28.03
N ASP A 256 -4.86 10.36 -28.84
CA ASP A 256 -3.73 10.87 -29.63
C ASP A 256 -2.57 11.41 -28.78
N LEU A 257 -2.86 11.91 -27.58
CA LEU A 257 -1.85 12.33 -26.62
C LEU A 257 -1.04 11.15 -26.07
N VAL A 258 -1.65 9.97 -25.99
CA VAL A 258 -1.04 8.76 -25.39
C VAL A 258 -0.36 7.90 -26.45
N ALA A 259 -1.04 7.65 -27.57
CA ALA A 259 -0.53 6.89 -28.69
C ALA A 259 -1.20 7.36 -29.98
N PRO A 260 -0.54 8.19 -30.82
CA PRO A 260 -1.07 8.54 -32.12
C PRO A 260 -1.01 7.30 -33.01
N LEU A 261 -2.16 6.67 -33.25
CA LEU A 261 -2.27 5.53 -34.15
C LEU A 261 -2.86 6.00 -35.48
N THR A 262 -2.16 5.79 -36.57
CA THR A 262 -2.73 6.03 -37.91
C THR A 262 -3.77 4.96 -38.26
N GLU A 263 -4.74 5.27 -39.12
CA GLU A 263 -5.78 4.32 -39.58
C GLU A 263 -5.18 3.04 -40.20
N SER A 264 -4.00 3.15 -40.84
CA SER A 264 -3.27 2.02 -41.44
C SER A 264 -2.64 1.07 -40.40
N GLU A 265 -2.45 1.53 -39.17
CA GLU A 265 -1.75 0.84 -38.09
C GLU A 265 -2.69 0.05 -37.17
N LYS A 266 -3.97 0.45 -37.11
CA LYS A 266 -5.05 -0.25 -36.38
C LYS A 266 -5.35 -1.65 -36.93
N GLY A 267 -4.92 -1.95 -38.16
CA GLY A 267 -5.11 -3.24 -38.85
C GLY A 267 -3.91 -4.19 -38.82
N SER A 268 -2.79 -3.82 -38.17
CA SER A 268 -1.59 -4.65 -38.15
C SER A 268 -1.73 -5.85 -37.20
N ASN A 269 -1.27 -7.04 -37.65
CA ASN A 269 -1.25 -8.27 -36.84
C ASN A 269 -0.08 -8.33 -35.85
N ASP A 270 0.73 -7.29 -35.75
CA ASP A 270 1.82 -7.22 -34.78
C ASP A 270 1.30 -7.15 -33.33
N GLY A 271 1.90 -7.92 -32.43
CA GLY A 271 1.46 -8.05 -31.04
C GLY A 271 1.49 -6.72 -30.28
N VAL A 272 2.45 -5.83 -30.59
CA VAL A 272 2.54 -4.49 -29.99
C VAL A 272 1.39 -3.60 -30.46
N MET A 273 1.03 -3.66 -31.74
CA MET A 273 -0.05 -2.86 -32.33
C MET A 273 -1.43 -3.28 -31.81
N GLN A 274 -1.63 -4.57 -31.54
CA GLN A 274 -2.84 -5.06 -30.87
C GLN A 274 -2.94 -4.56 -29.42
N LEU A 275 -1.83 -4.52 -28.67
CA LEU A 275 -1.81 -3.97 -27.32
C LEU A 275 -2.07 -2.46 -27.30
N LEU A 276 -1.51 -1.72 -28.25
CA LEU A 276 -1.76 -0.28 -28.41
C LEU A 276 -3.21 0.02 -28.80
N THR A 277 -3.78 -0.75 -29.72
CA THR A 277 -5.18 -0.62 -30.11
C THR A 277 -6.11 -0.92 -28.92
N ARG A 278 -5.78 -1.92 -28.09
CA ARG A 278 -6.50 -2.19 -26.82
C ARG A 278 -6.37 -1.04 -25.83
N LEU A 279 -5.20 -0.42 -25.72
CA LEU A 279 -4.98 0.74 -24.85
C LEU A 279 -5.83 1.94 -25.30
N VAL A 280 -5.81 2.27 -26.60
CA VAL A 280 -6.61 3.36 -27.16
C VAL A 280 -8.10 3.11 -26.94
N LYS A 281 -8.61 1.92 -27.28
CA LYS A 281 -10.01 1.54 -26.99
C LYS A 281 -10.35 1.61 -25.50
N SER A 282 -9.39 1.26 -24.62
CA SER A 282 -9.59 1.36 -23.18
C SER A 282 -9.66 2.80 -22.71
N ILE A 283 -8.89 3.73 -23.29
CA ILE A 283 -8.90 5.15 -22.94
C ILE A 283 -10.17 5.83 -23.47
N GLU A 284 -10.63 5.44 -24.66
CA GLU A 284 -11.86 5.93 -25.28
C GLU A 284 -13.14 5.36 -24.63
N SER A 285 -13.01 4.35 -23.77
CA SER A 285 -14.16 3.77 -23.08
C SER A 285 -14.83 4.77 -22.13
N GLU A 286 -16.17 4.70 -22.06
CA GLU A 286 -17.00 5.57 -21.22
C GLU A 286 -16.54 5.55 -19.75
N LYS A 287 -16.30 4.35 -19.19
CA LYS A 287 -15.79 4.18 -17.82
C LYS A 287 -14.44 4.87 -17.58
N CYS A 288 -13.56 4.86 -18.58
CA CYS A 288 -12.26 5.51 -18.48
C CYS A 288 -12.40 7.04 -18.51
N ARG A 289 -13.31 7.57 -19.32
CA ARG A 289 -13.63 9.00 -19.36
C ARG A 289 -14.28 9.48 -18.07
N GLU A 290 -15.21 8.72 -17.51
CA GLU A 290 -15.84 9.02 -16.21
C GLU A 290 -14.79 9.04 -15.08
N THR A 291 -13.91 8.04 -15.03
CA THR A 291 -12.83 7.99 -14.03
C THR A 291 -11.82 9.12 -14.21
N LEU A 292 -11.49 9.48 -15.45
CA LEU A 292 -10.62 10.63 -15.74
C LEU A 292 -11.26 11.94 -15.27
N SER A 293 -12.54 12.17 -15.60
CA SER A 293 -13.29 13.35 -15.16
C SER A 293 -13.39 13.44 -13.64
N SER A 294 -13.71 12.33 -12.96
CA SER A 294 -13.75 12.27 -11.51
C SER A 294 -12.39 12.55 -10.85
N LEU A 295 -11.28 12.10 -11.46
CA LEU A 295 -9.93 12.40 -10.98
C LEU A 295 -9.60 13.88 -11.15
N ILE A 296 -9.95 14.48 -12.30
CA ILE A 296 -9.71 15.90 -12.57
C ILE A 296 -10.50 16.77 -11.58
N ASP A 297 -11.79 16.48 -11.38
CA ASP A 297 -12.63 17.17 -10.39
C ASP A 297 -12.04 17.08 -8.99
N PHE A 298 -11.55 15.89 -8.59
CA PHE A 298 -10.88 15.72 -7.30
C PHE A 298 -9.65 16.65 -7.16
N TYR A 299 -8.80 16.76 -8.20
CA TYR A 299 -7.63 17.65 -8.15
C TYR A 299 -8.01 19.13 -8.16
N LEU A 300 -9.00 19.53 -8.96
CA LEU A 300 -9.45 20.92 -9.03
C LEU A 300 -10.13 21.34 -7.72
N THR A 301 -11.00 20.50 -7.15
CA THR A 301 -11.60 20.72 -5.83
C THR A 301 -10.52 20.78 -4.74
N ALA A 302 -9.52 19.90 -4.78
CA ALA A 302 -8.39 19.96 -3.84
C ALA A 302 -7.59 21.27 -3.99
N ALA A 303 -7.43 21.79 -5.20
CA ALA A 303 -6.78 23.09 -5.44
C ALA A 303 -7.59 24.24 -4.83
N VAL A 304 -8.92 24.26 -4.99
CA VAL A 304 -9.81 25.26 -4.37
C VAL A 304 -9.75 25.19 -2.84
N HIS A 305 -9.70 24.00 -2.26
CA HIS A 305 -9.56 23.83 -0.81
C HIS A 305 -8.19 24.30 -0.32
N ALA A 306 -7.13 24.05 -1.09
CA ALA A 306 -5.78 24.52 -0.77
C ALA A 306 -5.68 26.05 -0.84
N THR A 307 -6.31 26.70 -1.81
CA THR A 307 -6.35 28.17 -1.89
C THR A 307 -7.19 28.77 -0.76
N ALA A 308 -8.33 28.16 -0.42
CA ALA A 308 -9.15 28.57 0.73
C ALA A 308 -8.40 28.42 2.07
N TYR A 309 -7.61 27.35 2.22
CA TYR A 309 -6.73 27.19 3.37
C TYR A 309 -5.65 28.28 3.41
N GLY A 310 -5.03 28.57 2.28
CA GLY A 310 -4.03 29.63 2.16
C GLY A 310 -4.57 31.02 2.55
N THR A 311 -5.79 31.36 2.11
CA THR A 311 -6.44 32.63 2.46
C THR A 311 -6.88 32.69 3.93
N CYS A 312 -7.30 31.56 4.51
CA CYS A 312 -7.60 31.48 5.94
C CYS A 312 -6.34 31.70 6.79
N VAL A 313 -5.25 31.02 6.45
CA VAL A 313 -3.95 31.16 7.14
C VAL A 313 -3.42 32.59 7.04
N SER A 314 -3.52 33.22 5.87
CA SER A 314 -3.06 34.61 5.70
C SER A 314 -3.89 35.61 6.51
N LYS A 315 -5.21 35.42 6.62
CA LYS A 315 -6.09 36.26 7.45
C LYS A 315 -5.80 36.15 8.94
N GLN A 316 -5.35 34.98 9.41
CA GLN A 316 -5.11 34.70 10.82
C GLN A 316 -3.66 34.91 11.26
N ALA A 317 -2.76 35.25 10.33
CA ALA A 317 -1.36 35.52 10.61
C ALA A 317 -1.13 36.96 11.10
N GLU A 318 -0.63 37.12 12.32
CA GLU A 318 -0.28 38.44 12.91
C GLU A 318 0.86 39.14 12.13
N ARG A 319 1.75 38.38 11.49
CA ARG A 319 2.79 38.86 10.55
C ARG A 319 2.98 37.88 9.41
N ILE A 320 2.78 38.33 8.18
CA ILE A 320 3.08 37.54 6.98
C ILE A 320 4.55 37.72 6.64
N THR A 321 5.41 36.83 7.12
CA THR A 321 6.79 36.72 6.61
C THR A 321 6.80 35.92 5.31
N LYS A 322 7.76 36.21 4.42
CA LYS A 322 7.96 35.44 3.18
C LYS A 322 8.07 33.95 3.53
N ASP A 323 7.35 33.12 2.77
CA ASP A 323 7.32 31.65 2.87
C ASP A 323 6.66 31.03 4.13
N ALA A 324 6.10 31.83 5.06
CA ALA A 324 5.46 31.30 6.27
C ALA A 324 4.28 30.34 5.96
N CYS A 325 3.44 30.69 4.99
CA CYS A 325 2.33 29.81 4.55
C CYS A 325 2.86 28.50 3.92
N ALA A 326 3.99 28.55 3.22
CA ALA A 326 4.60 27.37 2.61
C ALA A 326 5.20 26.44 3.68
N ASP A 327 5.82 27.00 4.72
CA ASP A 327 6.36 26.25 5.84
C ASP A 327 5.27 25.57 6.67
N GLU A 328 4.16 26.26 6.97
CA GLU A 328 3.01 25.67 7.65
C GLU A 328 2.37 24.55 6.82
N PHE A 329 2.21 24.77 5.51
CA PHE A 329 1.71 23.74 4.61
C PHE A 329 2.66 22.53 4.54
N SER A 330 3.98 22.74 4.56
CA SER A 330 4.98 21.68 4.61
C SER A 330 4.88 20.85 5.90
N LYS A 331 4.68 21.49 7.06
CA LYS A 331 4.45 20.81 8.34
C LYS A 331 3.17 19.97 8.32
N LEU A 332 2.08 20.52 7.78
CA LEU A 332 0.81 19.81 7.61
C LEU A 332 1.01 18.59 6.70
N LEU A 333 1.68 18.76 5.56
CA LEU A 333 1.96 17.69 4.62
C LEU A 333 2.81 16.58 5.24
N ASP A 334 3.81 16.93 6.05
CA ASP A 334 4.63 15.96 6.78
C ASP A 334 3.84 15.19 7.85
N CYS A 335 2.88 15.85 8.51
CA CYS A 335 1.95 15.19 9.43
C CYS A 335 1.07 14.16 8.69
N VAL A 336 0.45 14.57 7.58
CA VAL A 336 -0.39 13.69 6.75
C VAL A 336 0.42 12.52 6.19
N LYS A 337 1.65 12.77 5.68
CA LYS A 337 2.56 11.72 5.20
C LYS A 337 2.87 10.69 6.29
N LYS A 338 3.09 11.12 7.54
CA LYS A 338 3.32 10.20 8.66
C LYS A 338 2.08 9.36 8.96
N GLN A 339 0.88 9.97 8.95
CA GLN A 339 -0.38 9.26 9.15
C GLN A 339 -0.65 8.21 8.06
N VAL A 340 -0.45 8.57 6.79
CA VAL A 340 -0.61 7.63 5.66
C VAL A 340 0.39 6.48 5.76
N LYS A 341 1.67 6.76 6.09
CA LYS A 341 2.67 5.70 6.32
C LYS A 341 2.26 4.75 7.46
N ARG A 342 1.66 5.29 8.53
CA ARG A 342 1.15 4.51 9.67
C ARG A 342 0.02 3.56 9.26
N ILE A 343 -0.96 4.06 8.52
CA ILE A 343 -2.09 3.26 8.02
C ILE A 343 -1.61 2.20 7.01
N LYS A 344 -0.74 2.56 6.05
CA LYS A 344 -0.15 1.59 5.10
C LYS A 344 0.62 0.48 5.81
N ARG A 345 1.35 0.81 6.89
CA ARG A 345 2.03 -0.19 7.71
C ARG A 345 1.04 -1.11 8.43
N ALA A 346 -0.02 -0.56 9.01
CA ALA A 346 -1.07 -1.33 9.68
C ALA A 346 -1.73 -2.29 8.70
N ASN A 347 -2.17 -1.80 7.54
CA ASN A 347 -2.80 -2.61 6.50
C ASN A 347 -1.91 -3.75 6.05
N ARG A 348 -0.60 -3.52 5.83
CA ARG A 348 0.33 -4.61 5.48
C ARG A 348 0.37 -5.72 6.54
N ILE A 349 0.36 -5.34 7.82
CA ILE A 349 0.39 -6.30 8.94
C ILE A 349 -0.96 -7.03 9.04
N LEU A 350 -2.08 -6.31 8.92
CA LEU A 350 -3.42 -6.91 8.91
C LEU A 350 -3.61 -7.87 7.73
N THR A 351 -3.13 -7.52 6.54
CA THR A 351 -3.13 -8.40 5.37
C THR A 351 -2.39 -9.72 5.65
N PHE A 352 -1.24 -9.66 6.32
CA PHE A 352 -0.52 -10.86 6.75
C PHE A 352 -1.36 -11.72 7.72
N PHE A 353 -2.01 -11.12 8.71
CA PHE A 353 -2.85 -11.85 9.67
C PHE A 353 -4.14 -12.38 9.04
N LYS A 354 -4.72 -11.66 8.08
CA LYS A 354 -5.89 -12.09 7.31
C LYS A 354 -5.60 -13.35 6.50
N TYR A 355 -4.52 -13.37 5.72
CA TYR A 355 -4.23 -14.52 4.85
C TYR A 355 -3.80 -15.76 5.64
N ASN A 356 -2.89 -15.60 6.61
CA ASN A 356 -2.27 -16.71 7.34
C ASN A 356 -3.10 -17.19 8.53
N TYR A 357 -3.76 -16.28 9.25
CA TYR A 357 -4.47 -16.59 10.51
C TYR A 357 -5.98 -16.38 10.42
N LYS A 358 -6.51 -16.04 9.23
CA LYS A 358 -7.94 -15.84 8.96
C LYS A 358 -8.59 -14.82 9.90
N ILE A 359 -7.85 -13.75 10.20
CA ILE A 359 -8.36 -12.61 10.98
C ILE A 359 -9.04 -11.65 10.00
N ASP A 360 -10.37 -11.70 9.97
CA ASP A 360 -11.22 -10.88 9.11
C ASP A 360 -12.16 -9.98 9.93
N PRO A 361 -12.66 -8.86 9.36
CA PRO A 361 -13.69 -8.04 9.99
C PRO A 361 -14.99 -8.85 10.20
N PRO A 362 -15.75 -8.63 11.28
CA PRO A 362 -15.54 -7.62 12.34
C PRO A 362 -14.40 -7.98 13.29
N PHE A 363 -13.48 -7.04 13.51
CA PHE A 363 -12.31 -7.24 14.37
C PHE A 363 -12.71 -7.17 15.84
N ARG A 364 -12.54 -8.28 16.57
CA ARG A 364 -12.74 -8.30 18.03
C ARG A 364 -11.46 -7.86 18.73
N VAL A 365 -11.47 -6.68 19.34
CA VAL A 365 -10.30 -6.08 20.01
C VAL A 365 -10.44 -6.24 21.52
N LEU A 366 -9.60 -7.09 22.13
CA LEU A 366 -9.50 -7.26 23.59
C LEU A 366 -8.71 -6.12 24.21
N VAL A 367 -9.38 -5.30 25.00
CA VAL A 367 -8.79 -4.12 25.64
C VAL A 367 -8.41 -4.39 27.09
N ASP A 368 -7.16 -4.04 27.39
CA ASP A 368 -6.59 -4.04 28.74
C ASP A 368 -6.75 -2.67 29.43
N GLY A 369 -6.76 -2.65 30.76
CA GLY A 369 -6.91 -1.44 31.57
C GLY A 369 -5.80 -0.42 31.33
N THR A 370 -4.56 -0.90 31.10
CA THR A 370 -3.41 -0.05 30.78
C THR A 370 -3.59 0.72 29.47
N PHE A 371 -4.22 0.09 28.47
CA PHE A 371 -4.49 0.70 27.18
C PHE A 371 -5.58 1.77 27.27
N CYS A 372 -6.66 1.52 28.03
CA CYS A 372 -7.69 2.52 28.31
C CYS A 372 -7.12 3.75 29.04
N ASN A 373 -6.24 3.53 30.03
CA ASN A 373 -5.59 4.63 30.73
C ASN A 373 -4.69 5.46 29.79
N ALA A 374 -3.95 4.80 28.89
CA ALA A 374 -3.16 5.49 27.87
C ALA A 374 -4.03 6.23 26.84
N ALA A 375 -5.21 5.71 26.50
CA ALA A 375 -6.16 6.39 25.61
C ALA A 375 -6.70 7.68 26.25
N LEU A 376 -7.04 7.64 27.55
CA LEU A 376 -7.46 8.81 28.31
C LEU A 376 -6.39 9.89 28.38
N ALA A 377 -5.16 9.51 28.74
CA ALA A 377 -4.04 10.44 28.84
C ALA A 377 -3.78 11.19 27.52
N ASN A 378 -3.98 10.51 26.39
CA ASN A 378 -3.75 11.07 25.05
C ASN A 378 -5.04 11.62 24.39
N LYS A 379 -6.18 11.63 25.09
CA LYS A 379 -7.49 12.09 24.59
C LYS A 379 -7.92 11.39 23.28
N ILE A 380 -7.73 10.07 23.20
CA ILE A 380 -8.05 9.27 22.01
C ILE A 380 -9.42 8.60 22.18
N ASN A 381 -10.37 8.93 21.30
CA ASN A 381 -11.67 8.27 21.23
C ASN A 381 -11.57 6.89 20.56
N LEU A 382 -11.57 5.81 21.35
CA LEU A 382 -11.36 4.44 20.86
C LEU A 382 -12.42 3.98 19.85
N ARG A 383 -13.70 4.33 20.06
CA ARG A 383 -14.83 3.94 19.19
C ARG A 383 -14.72 4.48 17.77
N GLU A 384 -14.16 5.68 17.60
CA GLU A 384 -13.98 6.29 16.27
C GLU A 384 -12.60 5.98 15.66
N GLN A 385 -11.55 5.98 16.47
CA GLN A 385 -10.18 5.89 15.98
C GLN A 385 -9.78 4.46 15.62
N LEU A 386 -10.32 3.43 16.31
CA LEU A 386 -10.00 2.04 15.98
C LEU A 386 -10.54 1.61 14.61
N PRO A 387 -11.83 1.83 14.25
CA PRO A 387 -12.33 1.52 12.91
C PRO A 387 -11.58 2.28 11.81
N LYS A 388 -11.31 3.58 12.02
CA LYS A 388 -10.51 4.40 11.09
C LYS A 388 -9.09 3.86 10.91
N TYR A 389 -8.48 3.29 11.95
CA TYR A 389 -7.12 2.77 11.88
C TYR A 389 -7.02 1.35 11.30
N LEU A 390 -7.96 0.46 11.64
CA LEU A 390 -7.99 -0.93 11.17
C LEU A 390 -8.65 -1.09 9.79
N GLY A 391 -9.46 -0.12 9.34
CA GLY A 391 -10.09 -0.12 8.03
C GLY A 391 -11.23 -1.14 7.89
N GLY A 392 -11.96 -1.40 8.98
CA GLY A 392 -13.11 -2.31 9.01
C GLY A 392 -13.88 -2.18 10.32
N ASP A 393 -14.97 -2.94 10.45
CA ASP A 393 -15.80 -2.94 11.66
C ASP A 393 -15.03 -3.51 12.85
N VAL A 394 -15.20 -2.89 14.02
CA VAL A 394 -14.47 -3.25 15.23
C VAL A 394 -15.45 -3.43 16.39
N GLU A 395 -15.37 -4.59 17.04
CA GLU A 395 -16.02 -4.85 18.31
C GLU A 395 -14.99 -4.74 19.44
N ILE A 396 -15.16 -3.75 20.31
CA ILE A 396 -14.26 -3.54 21.45
C ILE A 396 -14.78 -4.35 22.64
N VAL A 397 -13.98 -5.32 23.08
CA VAL A 397 -14.31 -6.26 24.16
C VAL A 397 -13.34 -6.12 25.34
N THR A 398 -13.82 -6.34 26.56
CA THR A 398 -12.99 -6.46 27.78
C THR A 398 -13.31 -7.77 28.51
N THR A 399 -12.63 -8.06 29.63
CA THR A 399 -12.85 -9.30 30.41
C THR A 399 -13.16 -8.99 31.86
N LYS A 400 -13.85 -9.91 32.54
CA LYS A 400 -14.15 -9.78 33.98
C LYS A 400 -12.89 -9.68 34.85
N CYS A 401 -11.80 -10.35 34.46
CA CYS A 401 -10.52 -10.26 35.18
C CYS A 401 -9.91 -8.85 35.09
N VAL A 402 -10.00 -8.18 33.93
CA VAL A 402 -9.53 -6.79 33.75
C VAL A 402 -10.37 -5.82 34.59
N LEU A 403 -11.69 -5.99 34.59
CA LEU A 403 -12.58 -5.16 35.41
C LEU A 403 -12.28 -5.32 36.91
N ALA A 404 -12.11 -6.55 37.39
CA ALA A 404 -11.77 -6.83 38.78
C ALA A 404 -10.40 -6.24 39.20
N GLU A 405 -9.41 -6.25 38.30
CA GLU A 405 -8.12 -5.58 38.57
C GLU A 405 -8.28 -4.06 38.70
N LEU A 406 -9.00 -3.42 37.77
CA LEU A 406 -9.24 -1.99 37.80
C LEU A 406 -10.03 -1.54 39.04
N GLU A 407 -11.00 -2.35 39.46
CA GLU A 407 -11.76 -2.12 40.70
C GLU A 407 -10.88 -2.24 41.95
N ARG A 408 -9.95 -3.20 41.96
CA ARG A 408 -8.97 -3.37 43.05
C ARG A 408 -7.96 -2.23 43.13
N LEU A 409 -7.56 -1.66 41.99
CA LEU A 409 -6.62 -0.53 41.93
C LEU A 409 -7.27 0.80 42.34
N GLY A 410 -8.58 0.97 42.14
CA GLY A 410 -9.37 2.07 42.69
C GLY A 410 -9.19 3.43 41.99
N SER A 411 -9.15 4.50 42.79
CA SER A 411 -9.20 5.90 42.33
C SER A 411 -8.23 6.30 41.21
N PRO A 412 -6.93 5.89 41.17
CA PRO A 412 -6.00 6.38 40.14
C PRO A 412 -6.35 5.92 38.72
N VAL A 413 -7.11 4.83 38.58
CA VAL A 413 -7.50 4.25 37.28
C VAL A 413 -9.01 4.29 37.05
N TYR A 414 -9.74 5.09 37.83
CA TYR A 414 -11.21 5.18 37.76
C TYR A 414 -11.72 5.56 36.37
N GLY A 415 -11.06 6.51 35.70
CA GLY A 415 -11.41 6.88 34.33
C GLY A 415 -11.33 5.69 33.36
N ALA A 416 -10.28 4.87 33.49
CA ALA A 416 -10.12 3.68 32.66
C ALA A 416 -11.20 2.63 32.95
N LEU A 417 -11.61 2.48 34.21
CA LEU A 417 -12.71 1.60 34.61
C LEU A 417 -14.04 2.01 33.96
N VAL A 418 -14.36 3.31 33.96
CA VAL A 418 -15.59 3.83 33.33
C VAL A 418 -15.60 3.52 31.83
N ILE A 419 -14.48 3.70 31.14
CA ILE A 419 -14.37 3.35 29.71
C ILE A 419 -14.53 1.85 29.50
N CYS A 420 -13.84 1.01 30.29
CA CYS A 420 -13.93 -0.44 30.16
C CYS A 420 -15.35 -0.96 30.38
N ARG A 421 -16.13 -0.35 31.28
CA ARG A 421 -17.54 -0.72 31.54
C ARG A 421 -18.48 -0.43 30.37
N GLN A 422 -18.11 0.49 29.47
CA GLN A 422 -18.89 0.78 28.25
C GLN A 422 -18.67 -0.25 27.14
N PHE A 423 -17.66 -1.11 27.27
CA PHE A 423 -17.32 -2.13 26.27
C PHE A 423 -17.98 -3.47 26.60
N THR A 424 -18.12 -4.33 25.59
CA THR A 424 -18.74 -5.64 25.76
C THR A 424 -17.82 -6.55 26.58
N VAL A 425 -18.38 -7.24 27.57
CA VAL A 425 -17.60 -8.11 28.46
C VAL A 425 -17.60 -9.53 27.91
N ASP A 426 -16.44 -10.01 27.48
CA ASP A 426 -16.27 -11.38 27.00
C ASP A 426 -16.00 -12.35 28.15
N MET A 427 -16.46 -13.60 28.01
CA MET A 427 -16.40 -14.59 29.09
C MET A 427 -15.01 -15.23 29.19
N CYS A 428 -14.33 -14.99 30.31
CA CYS A 428 -13.12 -15.70 30.69
C CYS A 428 -13.44 -16.93 31.56
N PRO A 429 -12.71 -18.05 31.41
CA PRO A 429 -12.96 -19.33 32.10
C PRO A 429 -12.40 -19.38 33.53
N HIS A 430 -11.91 -18.26 34.08
CA HIS A 430 -11.16 -18.23 35.33
C HIS A 430 -12.07 -17.86 36.50
N MET A 431 -12.23 -18.79 37.44
CA MET A 431 -12.80 -18.57 38.78
C MET A 431 -11.87 -19.25 39.79
N PRO A 432 -11.26 -18.52 40.76
CA PRO A 432 -11.33 -17.07 41.00
C PRO A 432 -10.66 -16.23 39.90
N HIS A 433 -10.93 -14.91 39.88
CA HIS A 433 -10.33 -13.98 38.92
C HIS A 433 -8.80 -13.99 39.03
N ARG A 434 -8.13 -14.14 37.88
CA ARG A 434 -6.66 -14.11 37.77
C ARG A 434 -6.17 -12.74 37.33
N SER A 435 -4.85 -12.52 37.37
CA SER A 435 -4.24 -11.33 36.81
C SER A 435 -4.61 -11.17 35.32
N PRO A 436 -4.88 -9.95 34.83
CA PRO A 436 -5.20 -9.72 33.42
C PRO A 436 -4.13 -10.20 32.45
N ILE A 437 -2.85 -10.13 32.85
CA ILE A 437 -1.74 -10.66 32.06
C ILE A 437 -1.93 -12.16 31.77
N GLU A 438 -2.22 -12.97 32.79
CA GLU A 438 -2.46 -14.40 32.61
C GLU A 438 -3.77 -14.67 31.86
N CYS A 439 -4.82 -13.91 32.16
CA CYS A 439 -6.13 -14.07 31.54
C CYS A 439 -6.07 -13.79 30.03
N LEU A 440 -5.50 -12.67 29.62
CA LEU A 440 -5.38 -12.26 28.22
C LEU A 440 -4.44 -13.18 27.45
N ALA A 441 -3.32 -13.61 28.05
CA ALA A 441 -2.44 -14.61 27.45
C ALA A 441 -3.16 -15.96 27.25
N HIS A 442 -4.00 -16.40 28.19
CA HIS A 442 -4.79 -17.61 28.04
C HIS A 442 -5.84 -17.49 26.92
N LEU A 443 -6.55 -16.35 26.83
CA LEU A 443 -7.50 -16.10 25.75
C LEU A 443 -6.82 -16.05 24.37
N ALA A 444 -5.63 -15.42 24.26
CA ALA A 444 -4.85 -15.41 23.04
C ALA A 444 -4.43 -16.82 22.59
N ARG A 445 -3.97 -17.67 23.51
CA ARG A 445 -3.64 -19.08 23.19
C ARG A 445 -4.86 -19.88 22.73
N ARG A 446 -6.01 -19.65 23.36
CA ARG A 446 -7.27 -20.27 22.94
C ARG A 446 -7.67 -19.81 21.55
N ALA A 447 -7.56 -18.52 21.26
CA ALA A 447 -7.91 -17.93 19.97
C ALA A 447 -7.01 -18.39 18.82
N ALA A 448 -5.76 -18.73 19.10
CA ALA A 448 -4.88 -19.34 18.12
C ALA A 448 -5.44 -20.69 17.60
N LYS A 449 -6.02 -21.51 18.49
CA LYS A 449 -6.59 -22.82 18.16
C LYS A 449 -8.09 -22.80 17.82
N GLY A 450 -8.83 -21.84 18.37
CA GLY A 450 -10.29 -21.74 18.22
C GLY A 450 -10.71 -20.92 17.01
N ASN A 451 -12.02 -20.90 16.76
CA ASN A 451 -12.63 -20.12 15.68
C ASN A 451 -12.70 -18.62 16.01
N THR A 452 -12.73 -18.24 17.29
CA THR A 452 -12.73 -16.84 17.69
C THR A 452 -11.32 -16.27 17.65
N LYS A 453 -11.12 -15.21 16.86
CA LYS A 453 -9.85 -14.49 16.75
C LYS A 453 -9.93 -13.15 17.48
N TYR A 454 -8.85 -12.76 18.15
CA TYR A 454 -8.78 -11.49 18.86
C TYR A 454 -7.54 -10.70 18.45
N ILE A 455 -7.68 -9.38 18.47
CA ILE A 455 -6.58 -8.42 18.47
C ILE A 455 -6.43 -7.92 19.89
N VAL A 456 -5.24 -8.04 20.48
CA VAL A 456 -5.04 -7.66 21.90
C VAL A 456 -4.48 -6.24 21.97
N ALA A 457 -5.15 -5.35 22.70
CA ALA A 457 -4.75 -3.98 22.93
C ALA A 457 -4.21 -3.81 24.36
N THR A 458 -2.91 -3.64 24.51
CA THR A 458 -2.23 -3.47 25.79
C THR A 458 -1.06 -2.51 25.69
N ASN A 459 -0.82 -1.77 26.77
CA ASN A 459 0.36 -0.91 26.93
C ASN A 459 1.37 -1.48 27.94
N ASP A 460 1.14 -2.68 28.48
CA ASP A 460 2.08 -3.39 29.34
C ASP A 460 3.10 -4.19 28.51
N ASP A 461 4.39 -3.99 28.81
CA ASP A 461 5.49 -4.67 28.17
C ASP A 461 5.53 -6.16 28.53
N SER A 462 5.16 -6.52 29.76
CA SER A 462 5.20 -7.90 30.26
C SER A 462 4.17 -8.78 29.53
N LEU A 463 2.95 -8.27 29.37
CA LEU A 463 1.92 -8.92 28.56
C LEU A 463 2.30 -8.96 27.08
N SER A 464 2.82 -7.86 26.53
CA SER A 464 3.25 -7.80 25.12
C SER A 464 4.29 -8.85 24.78
N GLU A 465 5.28 -9.08 25.65
CA GLU A 465 6.30 -10.12 25.45
C GLU A 465 5.71 -11.53 25.45
N LYS A 466 4.80 -11.83 26.39
CA LYS A 466 4.06 -13.11 26.40
C LYS A 466 3.24 -13.31 25.14
N LEU A 467 2.57 -12.27 24.64
CA LEU A 467 1.76 -12.34 23.41
C LEU A 467 2.63 -12.56 22.15
N ARG A 468 3.85 -12.01 22.10
CA ARG A 468 4.79 -12.24 20.98
C ARG A 468 5.26 -13.69 20.88
N THR A 469 5.22 -14.45 21.96
CA THR A 469 5.51 -15.90 21.94
C THR A 469 4.38 -16.72 21.30
N ILE A 470 3.17 -16.17 21.22
CA ILE A 470 1.99 -16.85 20.70
C ILE A 470 1.84 -16.49 19.21
N ALA A 471 1.87 -17.49 18.35
CA ALA A 471 1.66 -17.29 16.92
C ALA A 471 0.23 -16.79 16.64
N GLY A 472 0.09 -15.86 15.69
CA GLY A 472 -1.20 -15.42 15.18
C GLY A 472 -1.93 -14.38 16.02
N THR A 473 -1.28 -13.75 17.01
CA THR A 473 -1.90 -12.72 17.86
C THR A 473 -1.37 -11.32 17.52
N PRO A 474 -2.16 -10.46 16.83
CA PRO A 474 -1.79 -9.07 16.63
C PRO A 474 -1.95 -8.25 17.92
N ILE A 475 -0.98 -7.35 18.17
CA ILE A 475 -0.92 -6.52 19.38
C ILE A 475 -1.05 -5.03 19.01
N LEU A 476 -1.93 -4.32 19.69
CA LEU A 476 -2.12 -2.87 19.59
C LEU A 476 -1.59 -2.18 20.86
N TYR A 477 -0.90 -1.06 20.69
CA TYR A 477 -0.46 -0.21 21.79
C TYR A 477 -0.57 1.26 21.41
N ILE A 478 -0.66 2.15 22.41
CA ILE A 478 -0.68 3.59 22.20
C ILE A 478 0.69 4.19 22.52
N LYS A 479 1.25 4.95 21.57
CA LYS A 479 2.48 5.74 21.78
C LYS A 479 2.42 7.01 20.93
N TYR A 480 2.92 8.13 21.47
CA TYR A 480 2.94 9.43 20.77
C TYR A 480 1.55 9.87 20.25
N ASN A 481 0.52 9.83 21.10
CA ASN A 481 -0.87 10.17 20.75
C ASN A 481 -1.45 9.36 19.58
N ALA A 482 -0.92 8.17 19.31
CA ALA A 482 -1.30 7.34 18.18
C ALA A 482 -1.45 5.88 18.59
N ILE A 483 -2.48 5.23 18.06
CA ILE A 483 -2.64 3.78 18.10
C ILE A 483 -1.68 3.18 17.06
N LEU A 484 -0.91 2.18 17.48
CA LEU A 484 0.08 1.50 16.66
C LEU A 484 -0.10 -0.01 16.74
N LEU A 485 -0.08 -0.65 15.58
CA LEU A 485 -0.02 -2.10 15.46
C LEU A 485 1.43 -2.57 15.53
N ASP A 486 1.69 -3.54 16.41
CA ASP A 486 3.02 -4.13 16.58
C ASP A 486 3.45 -4.88 15.32
N ARG A 487 4.77 -5.03 15.16
CA ARG A 487 5.34 -5.83 14.08
C ARG A 487 4.94 -7.28 14.26
N VAL A 488 4.76 -7.99 13.14
CA VAL A 488 4.56 -9.44 13.15
C VAL A 488 5.73 -10.09 13.90
N SER A 489 5.43 -10.85 14.95
CA SER A 489 6.41 -11.62 15.73
C SER A 489 7.13 -12.65 14.86
N GLU A 490 8.40 -12.95 15.15
CA GLU A 490 9.16 -13.97 14.42
C GLU A 490 8.52 -15.37 14.51
N VAL A 491 7.87 -15.69 15.65
CA VAL A 491 7.11 -16.93 15.83
C VAL A 491 5.93 -17.00 14.85
N SER A 492 5.18 -15.90 14.69
CA SER A 492 4.09 -15.85 13.71
C SER A 492 4.58 -15.89 12.27
N LYS A 493 5.77 -15.39 11.96
CA LYS A 493 6.33 -15.50 10.60
C LYS A 493 6.72 -16.93 10.28
N THR A 494 7.49 -17.56 11.16
CA THR A 494 7.95 -18.94 11.01
C THR A 494 6.79 -19.94 10.99
N ALA A 495 5.77 -19.74 11.84
CA ALA A 495 4.56 -20.56 11.81
C ALA A 495 3.69 -20.35 10.56
N ALA A 496 3.84 -19.21 9.87
CA ALA A 496 3.13 -18.89 8.64
C ALA A 496 3.96 -19.18 7.37
N GLU A 497 5.20 -19.67 7.49
CA GLU A 497 6.00 -20.11 6.35
C GLU A 497 5.36 -21.37 5.73
N GLN A 498 4.39 -21.14 4.84
CA GLN A 498 4.04 -22.05 3.75
C GLN A 498 5.15 -22.02 2.68
N PRO A 499 5.33 -23.10 1.89
CA PRO A 499 6.57 -23.36 1.16
C PRO A 499 6.96 -22.22 0.23
N LYS A 500 8.28 -21.98 0.13
CA LYS A 500 8.94 -20.94 -0.68
C LYS A 500 8.52 -20.91 -2.17
N SER A 501 7.85 -21.96 -2.65
CA SER A 501 7.39 -22.14 -4.04
C SER A 501 6.46 -21.03 -4.53
N GLU A 502 5.52 -20.56 -3.70
CA GLU A 502 4.58 -19.52 -4.14
C GLU A 502 5.23 -18.13 -4.22
N ILE A 503 6.15 -17.81 -3.31
CA ILE A 503 6.86 -16.52 -3.28
C ILE A 503 7.81 -16.38 -4.49
N ASP A 504 8.42 -17.48 -4.93
CA ASP A 504 9.29 -17.48 -6.10
C ASP A 504 8.49 -17.49 -7.42
N ALA A 505 7.31 -18.11 -7.46
CA ALA A 505 6.36 -17.92 -8.55
C ALA A 505 5.91 -16.44 -8.68
N VAL A 506 5.72 -15.76 -7.55
CA VAL A 506 5.39 -14.32 -7.51
C VAL A 506 6.55 -13.45 -7.99
N LYS A 507 7.79 -13.76 -7.62
CA LYS A 507 8.96 -13.05 -8.15
C LYS A 507 9.12 -13.27 -9.65
N ALA A 508 8.90 -14.50 -10.13
CA ALA A 508 8.93 -14.82 -11.55
C ALA A 508 7.84 -14.06 -12.32
N MET A 509 6.62 -13.96 -11.79
CA MET A 509 5.54 -13.17 -12.39
C MET A 509 5.85 -11.67 -12.40
N LYS A 510 6.44 -11.12 -11.34
CA LYS A 510 6.86 -9.72 -11.31
C LYS A 510 7.98 -9.43 -12.32
N ALA A 511 8.93 -10.35 -12.45
CA ALA A 511 10.01 -10.27 -13.44
C ALA A 511 9.46 -10.37 -14.88
N ALA A 512 8.41 -11.17 -15.10
CA ALA A 512 7.76 -11.29 -16.40
C ALA A 512 7.01 -10.02 -16.87
N VAL A 513 6.57 -9.16 -15.94
CA VAL A 513 5.82 -7.92 -16.25
C VAL A 513 6.76 -6.71 -16.35
N PHE A 514 7.70 -6.55 -15.42
CA PHE A 514 8.53 -5.35 -15.32
C PHE A 514 9.99 -5.56 -15.77
N GLY A 515 10.35 -6.77 -16.19
CA GLY A 515 11.74 -7.19 -16.36
C GLY A 515 12.44 -7.41 -15.02
N GLU A 516 13.57 -8.11 -15.02
CA GLU A 516 14.41 -8.16 -13.83
C GLU A 516 14.86 -6.73 -13.48
N PRO A 517 14.70 -6.28 -12.23
CA PRO A 517 15.31 -5.02 -11.83
C PRO A 517 16.82 -5.20 -11.98
N GLU A 518 17.46 -4.43 -12.86
CA GLU A 518 18.91 -4.31 -12.83
C GLU A 518 19.29 -3.84 -11.43
N VAL A 519 19.70 -4.79 -10.60
CA VAL A 519 20.38 -4.48 -9.36
C VAL A 519 21.68 -3.85 -9.81
N LYS A 520 21.71 -2.51 -9.83
CA LYS A 520 22.96 -1.75 -9.79
C LYS A 520 23.67 -2.22 -8.53
N LYS A 521 24.47 -3.29 -8.67
CA LYS A 521 25.39 -3.76 -7.64
C LYS A 521 26.21 -2.53 -7.32
N LYS A 522 25.97 -1.91 -6.15
CA LYS A 522 26.86 -0.89 -5.63
C LYS A 522 28.25 -1.52 -5.72
N LYS A 523 29.10 -1.00 -6.62
CA LYS A 523 30.49 -1.45 -6.72
C LYS A 523 31.01 -1.49 -5.29
N ARG A 524 31.31 -2.68 -4.77
CA ARG A 524 31.96 -2.82 -3.47
C ARG A 524 33.20 -1.97 -3.60
N LYS A 525 33.30 -0.89 -2.83
CA LYS A 525 34.56 -0.15 -2.69
C LYS A 525 35.61 -1.22 -2.41
N ILE A 526 36.57 -1.37 -3.31
CA ILE A 526 37.77 -2.17 -3.05
C ILE A 526 38.31 -1.60 -1.74
N LYS A 527 38.35 -2.43 -0.70
CA LYS A 527 38.98 -2.05 0.56
C LYS A 527 40.47 -1.94 0.26
N GLY A 528 40.91 -0.74 -0.13
CA GLY A 528 42.31 -0.38 -0.02
C GLY A 528 42.75 -0.61 1.43
N ALA A 529 43.96 -1.13 1.60
CA ALA A 529 44.53 -1.36 2.92
C ALA A 529 44.41 -0.10 3.78
N ASN A 530 43.96 -0.27 5.02
CA ASN A 530 43.86 0.77 6.03
C ASN A 530 45.26 1.41 6.23
N PRO A 531 45.46 2.71 5.97
CA PRO A 531 46.78 3.36 5.99
C PRO A 531 47.36 3.55 7.40
N LEU A 532 46.73 2.97 8.43
CA LEU A 532 47.20 2.97 9.83
C LEU A 532 47.95 1.69 10.23
N SER A 533 48.30 0.82 9.28
CA SER A 533 49.13 -0.36 9.53
C SER A 533 50.65 -0.13 9.41
N CYS A 534 51.12 1.07 9.75
CA CYS A 534 52.51 1.27 10.14
C CYS A 534 52.62 0.93 11.63
N LYS A 535 53.10 -0.28 11.93
CA LYS A 535 53.38 -0.75 13.30
C LYS A 535 54.22 0.31 14.03
N LYS A 536 53.67 0.89 15.10
CA LYS A 536 54.49 1.64 16.07
C LYS A 536 55.40 0.67 16.82
N LYS A 537 56.67 1.05 16.94
CA LYS A 537 57.71 0.37 17.70
C LYS A 537 57.25 0.19 19.16
N LYS A 538 57.32 -1.04 19.67
CA LYS A 538 57.08 -1.35 21.09
C LYS A 538 58.11 -0.61 21.93
N VAL A 539 57.65 0.14 22.93
CA VAL A 539 58.42 0.46 24.12
C VAL A 539 57.74 -0.29 25.26
N ASP A 540 58.55 -1.07 25.95
CA ASP A 540 58.19 -1.94 27.05
C ASP A 540 58.08 -1.09 28.32
N HIS A 541 56.98 -1.22 29.08
CA HIS A 541 56.98 -0.90 30.51
C HIS A 541 55.87 -1.67 31.23
N THR A 542 56.32 -2.32 32.30
CA THR A 542 55.66 -3.15 33.27
C THR A 542 54.71 -2.39 34.20
N ALA A 543 53.90 -3.18 34.92
CA ALA A 543 53.19 -2.92 36.18
C ALA A 543 51.68 -2.60 36.14
N ASP A 544 50.98 -3.55 36.74
CA ASP A 544 49.79 -3.49 37.59
C ASP A 544 48.37 -3.23 37.07
N ALA A 545 47.58 -4.27 37.28
CA ALA A 545 46.15 -4.36 37.14
C ALA A 545 45.43 -3.61 38.27
N VAL A 546 44.40 -2.83 37.91
CA VAL A 546 43.27 -2.54 38.81
C VAL A 546 41.98 -2.79 38.04
N VAL A 547 41.31 -3.88 38.38
CA VAL A 547 39.94 -4.21 37.97
C VAL A 547 38.99 -3.22 38.64
N ARG A 548 38.17 -2.51 37.86
CA ARG A 548 37.00 -1.79 38.38
C ARG A 548 35.73 -2.34 37.73
N THR A 549 34.97 -3.00 38.58
CA THR A 549 33.62 -3.53 38.40
C THR A 549 32.60 -2.40 38.19
N GLY A 550 31.65 -2.60 37.27
CA GLY A 550 30.55 -1.67 37.00
C GLY A 550 29.48 -2.31 36.10
N GLU A 551 28.22 -2.18 36.52
CA GLU A 551 27.04 -2.92 36.07
C GLU A 551 26.61 -2.72 34.60
N ARG A 552 25.89 -3.74 34.10
CA ARG A 552 25.32 -3.83 32.75
C ARG A 552 23.88 -3.28 32.73
N THR A 553 23.55 -2.46 31.75
CA THR A 553 22.14 -2.13 31.41
C THR A 553 21.66 -2.94 30.20
N ALA A 554 20.36 -3.27 30.17
CA ALA A 554 19.64 -4.22 29.28
C ALA A 554 19.64 -3.95 27.75
N SER A 555 20.54 -3.13 27.21
CA SER A 555 20.64 -2.84 25.76
C SER A 555 22.04 -3.10 25.17
N GLY A 556 22.96 -3.75 25.89
CA GLY A 556 24.22 -4.21 25.32
C GLY A 556 25.15 -3.12 24.73
N LYS A 557 24.95 -1.85 25.06
CA LYS A 557 25.83 -0.73 24.67
C LYS A 557 26.32 0.04 25.89
N ARG A 558 27.64 0.19 26.03
CA ARG A 558 28.28 0.98 27.09
C ARG A 558 27.92 2.46 26.95
N LYS A 559 27.49 3.09 28.05
CA LYS A 559 27.23 4.54 28.15
C LYS A 559 28.54 5.30 27.96
N ARG A 560 28.63 6.15 26.93
CA ARG A 560 29.78 7.05 26.73
C ARG A 560 29.71 8.16 27.78
N SER A 561 30.65 8.20 28.71
CA SER A 561 30.79 9.29 29.67
C SER A 561 31.04 10.61 28.94
N LYS A 562 30.18 11.61 29.18
CA LYS A 562 30.37 12.98 28.68
C LYS A 562 31.55 13.59 29.45
N ARG A 563 32.63 13.92 28.74
CA ARG A 563 33.74 14.70 29.30
C ARG A 563 33.22 16.12 29.57
N LYS A 564 33.26 16.53 30.85
CA LYS A 564 32.93 17.88 31.33
C LYS A 564 33.89 18.87 30.64
N ARG A 565 33.35 19.89 29.97
CA ARG A 565 34.11 20.96 29.31
C ARG A 565 34.61 21.89 30.41
N THR A 566 35.92 21.98 30.59
CA THR A 566 36.55 22.98 31.47
C THR A 566 36.39 24.35 30.82
N ILE A 567 35.75 25.27 31.52
CA ILE A 567 35.65 26.69 31.17
C ILE A 567 36.97 27.32 31.62
N ALA A 568 37.69 27.93 30.68
CA ALA A 568 38.84 28.77 31.00
C ALA A 568 38.32 30.12 31.54
N VAL A 569 38.79 30.51 32.71
CA VAL A 569 38.51 31.78 33.37
C VAL A 569 39.55 32.79 32.88
N GLU A 570 39.11 33.80 32.13
CA GLU A 570 39.88 35.02 31.90
C GLU A 570 39.74 35.92 33.14
N THR A 571 40.80 36.01 33.94
CA THR A 571 40.94 37.06 34.95
C THR A 571 41.55 38.30 34.31
N SER A 572 40.72 39.31 34.08
CA SER A 572 41.16 40.69 33.99
C SER A 572 41.63 41.17 35.37
N SER A 573 42.82 41.73 35.45
CA SER A 573 43.25 42.55 36.58
C SER A 573 43.80 43.86 36.00
N GLN A 574 42.95 44.87 36.01
CA GLN A 574 43.37 46.26 36.17
C GLN A 574 43.90 46.42 37.59
N ILE A 575 44.96 47.22 37.77
CA ILE A 575 45.18 48.21 38.85
C ILE A 575 46.67 48.60 38.88
N ILE A 576 46.92 49.89 38.57
CA ILE A 576 47.94 50.80 39.14
C ILE A 576 49.41 50.42 38.82
N THR A 577 50.18 51.18 38.05
CA THR A 577 50.55 52.61 38.20
C THR A 577 51.08 53.12 36.86
#